data_AF-A0A0D6QFF7-F1
#
_entry.id   AF-A0A0D6QFF7-F1
#
_cell.length_a   1.000
_cell.length_b   1.000
_cell.length_c   1.000
_cell.angle_alpha   90.00
_cell.angle_beta   90.00
_cell.angle_gamma   90.00
#
_symmetry.space_group_name_H-M   'P 1'
#
loop_
_entity.id
_entity.type
_entity.pdbx_description
1 polymer ?
#
loop_
_entity_poly.entity_id
_entity_poly.type
_entity_poly.pdbx_seq_one_letter_code
_entity_poly.pdbx_strand_id
1 'polypeptide(L)'
;MSDLRDQFKQDALPIDDDLLEFELDEATHAAHSESTFVRQLEIAKAGRKRIAAGVRDYYRAFEQRSRWIRDDLLLVGDLDKYERRLCEQWELIFEAVRDELGDQAAEDAKRSAALQVLKWAETVLIPIRPSVTEPFITRGSFHMLADDLRVGWHPEFQQLLSKLLIGETVE
;
A
#
# COMPACT_ATOMS: atom_id res chain seq x y z
N MET A 1 -15.25 18.51 31.54
CA MET A 1 -16.08 18.81 30.34
C MET A 1 -15.24 19.28 29.15
N SER A 2 -14.01 19.78 29.33
CA SER A 2 -13.08 20.06 28.21
C SER A 2 -12.47 18.77 27.62
N ASP A 3 -12.17 17.78 28.46
CA ASP A 3 -11.37 16.60 28.06
C ASP A 3 -11.99 15.76 26.94
N LEU A 4 -13.31 15.60 26.89
CA LEU A 4 -13.96 14.84 25.81
C LEU A 4 -13.89 15.60 24.47
N ARG A 5 -14.08 16.92 24.46
CA ARG A 5 -14.00 17.72 23.22
C ARG A 5 -12.58 17.78 22.67
N ASP A 6 -11.59 17.81 23.54
CA ASP A 6 -10.18 17.81 23.16
C ASP A 6 -9.75 16.41 22.66
N GLN A 7 -10.25 15.32 23.27
CA GLN A 7 -10.10 13.94 22.73
C GLN A 7 -10.78 13.76 21.36
N PHE A 8 -11.99 14.30 21.16
CA PHE A 8 -12.68 14.24 19.86
C PHE A 8 -11.94 15.00 18.75
N LYS A 9 -11.19 16.05 19.08
CA LYS A 9 -10.31 16.73 18.13
C LYS A 9 -9.01 15.97 17.88
N GLN A 10 -8.46 15.31 18.90
CA GLN A 10 -7.26 14.46 18.77
C GLN A 10 -7.49 13.18 17.97
N ASP A 11 -8.73 12.67 17.92
CA ASP A 11 -9.09 11.50 17.11
C ASP A 11 -9.61 11.85 15.69
N ALA A 12 -9.70 13.14 15.36
CA ALA A 12 -10.12 13.59 14.04
C ALA A 12 -8.90 13.64 13.10
N LEU A 13 -8.83 12.68 12.18
CA LEU A 13 -7.95 12.73 11.03
C LEU A 13 -8.78 13.18 9.81
N PRO A 14 -8.96 14.50 9.60
CA PRO A 14 -9.70 15.00 8.45
C PRO A 14 -9.04 14.53 7.16
N ILE A 15 -9.86 14.27 6.16
CA ILE A 15 -9.41 14.00 4.80
C ILE A 15 -9.54 15.28 4.00
N ASP A 16 -8.50 15.59 3.24
CA ASP A 16 -8.49 16.78 2.41
C ASP A 16 -9.25 16.52 1.09
N ASP A 17 -10.20 17.41 0.77
CA ASP A 17 -11.08 17.27 -0.40
C ASP A 17 -10.31 17.25 -1.73
N ASP A 18 -9.19 17.98 -1.83
CA ASP A 18 -8.36 17.97 -3.03
C ASP A 18 -7.73 16.59 -3.30
N LEU A 19 -7.45 15.80 -2.26
CA LEU A 19 -6.97 14.43 -2.40
C LEU A 19 -8.10 13.45 -2.75
N LEU A 20 -9.34 13.72 -2.35
CA LEU A 20 -10.50 12.95 -2.78
C LEU A 20 -10.75 13.12 -4.28
N GLU A 21 -10.60 14.35 -4.77
CA GLU A 21 -10.83 14.76 -6.16
C GLU A 21 -9.61 14.54 -7.06
N PHE A 22 -8.43 14.26 -6.50
CA PHE A 22 -7.18 14.13 -7.25
C PHE A 22 -7.25 13.10 -8.40
N GLU A 23 -7.09 13.57 -9.64
CA GLU A 23 -6.91 12.69 -10.79
C GLU A 23 -5.42 12.50 -11.08
N LEU A 24 -5.03 11.26 -11.40
CA LEU A 24 -3.63 10.95 -11.70
C LEU A 24 -3.24 11.58 -13.04
N ASP A 25 -2.32 12.54 -12.99
CA ASP A 25 -1.69 13.12 -14.18
C ASP A 25 -0.49 12.29 -14.68
N GLU A 26 -0.05 12.58 -15.91
CA GLU A 26 1.07 11.88 -16.54
C GLU A 26 2.40 12.09 -15.80
N ALA A 27 2.60 13.29 -15.22
CA ALA A 27 3.82 13.63 -14.50
C ALA A 27 3.96 12.80 -13.21
N THR A 28 2.89 12.70 -12.43
CA THR A 28 2.83 11.89 -11.21
C THR A 28 2.94 10.41 -11.54
N HIS A 29 2.30 9.96 -12.63
CA HIS A 29 2.44 8.58 -13.07
C HIS A 29 3.90 8.25 -13.43
N ALA A 30 4.56 9.11 -14.20
CA ALA A 30 5.95 8.95 -14.59
C ALA A 30 6.92 9.03 -13.40
N ALA A 31 6.65 9.89 -12.42
CA ALA A 31 7.48 10.02 -11.21
C ALA A 31 7.54 8.72 -10.38
N HIS A 32 6.55 7.85 -10.53
CA HIS A 32 6.48 6.57 -9.81
C HIS A 32 6.79 5.35 -10.68
N SER A 33 7.18 5.51 -11.96
CA SER A 33 7.43 4.36 -12.84
C SER A 33 8.49 3.41 -12.29
N GLU A 34 9.52 3.97 -11.66
CA GLU A 34 10.64 3.23 -11.09
C GLU A 34 10.47 2.90 -9.60
N SER A 35 9.34 3.29 -8.98
CA SER A 35 9.08 2.95 -7.57
C SER A 35 8.97 1.44 -7.39
N THR A 36 9.53 0.93 -6.29
CA THR A 36 9.54 -0.49 -5.97
C THR A 36 8.13 -1.07 -5.95
N PHE A 37 7.14 -0.35 -5.42
CA PHE A 37 5.76 -0.83 -5.42
C PHE A 37 5.16 -0.98 -6.83
N VAL A 38 5.53 -0.12 -7.80
CA VAL A 38 5.09 -0.23 -9.19
C VAL A 38 5.70 -1.48 -9.83
N ARG A 39 7.01 -1.70 -9.63
CA ARG A 39 7.70 -2.92 -10.07
C ARG A 39 7.06 -4.17 -9.47
N GLN A 40 6.63 -4.15 -8.20
CA GLN A 40 5.88 -5.24 -7.60
C GLN A 40 4.55 -5.53 -8.33
N LEU A 41 3.81 -4.48 -8.72
CA LEU A 41 2.56 -4.63 -9.47
C LEU A 41 2.81 -5.21 -10.87
N GLU A 42 3.92 -4.84 -11.51
CA GLU A 42 4.34 -5.38 -12.80
C GLU A 42 4.78 -6.85 -12.72
N ILE A 43 5.50 -7.22 -11.65
CA ILE A 43 5.86 -8.61 -11.34
C ILE A 43 4.59 -9.45 -11.17
N ALA A 44 3.60 -8.93 -10.44
CA ALA A 44 2.30 -9.57 -10.28
C ALA A 44 1.45 -9.60 -11.58
N LYS A 45 1.92 -8.96 -12.66
CA LYS A 45 1.21 -8.80 -13.94
C LYS A 45 -0.15 -8.10 -13.77
N ALA A 46 -0.22 -7.11 -12.88
CA ALA A 46 -1.39 -6.25 -12.76
C ALA A 46 -1.62 -5.48 -14.06
N GLY A 47 -2.89 -5.32 -14.45
CA GLY A 47 -3.23 -4.55 -15.65
C GLY A 47 -2.89 -3.07 -15.50
N ARG A 48 -2.53 -2.39 -16.59
CA ARG A 48 -2.15 -0.96 -16.60
C ARG A 48 -3.09 -0.03 -15.83
N LYS A 49 -4.41 -0.25 -15.94
CA LYS A 49 -5.41 0.53 -15.19
C LYS A 49 -5.34 0.30 -13.68
N ARG A 50 -5.03 -0.91 -13.23
CA ARG A 50 -4.81 -1.23 -11.80
C ARG A 50 -3.51 -0.60 -11.31
N ILE A 51 -2.45 -0.62 -12.11
CA ILE A 51 -1.19 0.07 -11.79
C ILE A 51 -1.44 1.57 -11.61
N ALA A 52 -2.10 2.23 -12.56
CA ALA A 52 -2.46 3.65 -12.43
C ALA A 52 -3.33 3.92 -11.19
N ALA A 53 -4.31 3.06 -10.90
CA ALA A 53 -5.10 3.18 -9.67
C ALA A 53 -4.24 3.04 -8.39
N GLY A 54 -3.27 2.13 -8.39
CA GLY A 54 -2.32 1.94 -7.30
C GLY A 54 -1.41 3.15 -7.10
N VAL A 55 -0.88 3.74 -8.17
CA VAL A 55 -0.10 4.99 -8.11
C VAL A 55 -0.94 6.13 -7.54
N ARG A 56 -2.19 6.28 -7.99
CA ARG A 56 -3.11 7.29 -7.46
C ARG A 56 -3.36 7.10 -5.96
N ASP A 57 -3.67 5.87 -5.53
CA ASP A 57 -3.93 5.59 -4.11
C ASP A 57 -2.68 5.76 -3.25
N TYR A 58 -1.51 5.34 -3.73
CA TYR A 58 -0.21 5.60 -3.11
C TYR A 58 -0.02 7.10 -2.87
N TYR A 59 -0.16 7.91 -3.92
CA TYR A 59 0.06 9.35 -3.85
C TYR A 59 -0.90 10.02 -2.86
N ARG A 60 -2.20 9.71 -2.96
CA ARG A 60 -3.22 10.26 -2.06
C ARG A 60 -2.95 9.89 -0.60
N ALA A 61 -2.60 8.63 -0.32
CA ALA A 61 -2.29 8.21 1.04
C ALA A 61 -1.00 8.85 1.57
N PHE A 62 0.05 8.92 0.74
CA PHE A 62 1.32 9.55 1.09
C PHE A 62 1.12 11.03 1.44
N GLU A 63 0.42 11.79 0.60
CA GLU A 63 0.20 13.22 0.82
C GLU A 63 -0.73 13.45 2.02
N GLN A 64 -1.81 12.67 2.16
CA GLN A 64 -2.71 12.77 3.31
C GLN A 64 -1.97 12.52 4.63
N ARG A 65 -1.18 11.44 4.68
CA ARG A 65 -0.38 11.10 5.86
C ARG A 65 0.67 12.18 6.15
N SER A 66 1.27 12.75 5.12
CA SER A 66 2.21 13.86 5.26
C SER A 66 1.55 15.11 5.84
N ARG A 67 0.32 15.44 5.44
CA ARG A 67 -0.48 16.52 6.03
C ARG A 67 -0.77 16.28 7.50
N TRP A 68 -1.23 15.08 7.85
CA TRP A 68 -1.48 14.72 9.25
C TRP A 68 -0.24 14.86 10.13
N ILE A 69 0.95 14.53 9.61
CA ILE A 69 2.22 14.75 10.34
C ILE A 69 2.52 16.25 10.46
N ARG A 70 2.41 17.02 9.37
CA ARG A 70 2.72 18.45 9.36
C ARG A 70 1.81 19.26 10.28
N ASP A 71 0.57 18.84 10.43
CA ASP A 71 -0.45 19.50 11.26
C ASP A 71 -0.52 18.94 12.69
N ASP A 72 0.45 18.11 13.10
CA ASP A 72 0.53 17.48 14.43
C ASP A 72 -0.73 16.70 14.84
N LEU A 73 -1.42 16.09 13.88
CA LEU A 73 -2.65 15.33 14.07
C LEU A 73 -2.42 13.87 14.49
N LEU A 74 -1.17 13.41 14.44
CA LEU A 74 -0.76 12.05 14.79
C LEU A 74 0.17 12.06 16.01
N LEU A 75 -0.06 11.13 16.92
CA LEU A 75 0.89 10.91 18.02
C LEU A 75 2.11 10.16 17.51
N VAL A 76 3.24 10.31 18.22
CA VAL A 76 4.47 9.58 17.93
C VAL A 76 4.18 8.07 17.91
N GLY A 77 4.52 7.43 16.79
CA GLY A 77 4.34 6.00 16.56
C GLY A 77 2.93 5.56 16.15
N ASP A 78 1.99 6.48 15.90
CA ASP A 78 0.65 6.11 15.41
C ASP A 78 0.72 5.45 14.02
N LEU A 79 1.54 6.00 13.11
CA LEU A 79 1.77 5.39 11.80
C LEU A 79 2.46 4.02 11.94
N ASP A 80 3.46 3.90 12.81
CA ASP A 80 4.16 2.62 13.02
C ASP A 80 3.21 1.52 13.52
N LYS A 81 2.33 1.86 14.47
CA LYS A 81 1.29 0.94 14.96
C LYS A 81 0.32 0.57 13.85
N TYR A 82 -0.09 1.56 13.05
CA TYR A 82 -1.00 1.34 11.93
C TYR A 82 -0.40 0.38 10.90
N GLU A 83 0.82 0.67 10.47
CA GLU A 83 1.56 -0.13 9.50
C GLU A 83 1.86 -1.53 10.00
N ARG A 84 2.21 -1.69 11.29
CA ARG A 84 2.37 -3.02 11.88
C ARG A 84 1.09 -3.85 11.73
N ARG A 85 -0.07 -3.26 12.04
CA ARG A 85 -1.36 -3.94 11.86
C ARG A 85 -1.63 -4.29 10.40
N LEU A 86 -1.27 -3.42 9.45
CA LEU A 86 -1.37 -3.73 8.02
C LEU A 86 -0.47 -4.91 7.63
N CYS A 87 0.79 -4.92 8.07
CA CYS A 87 1.71 -6.04 7.83
C CYS A 87 1.18 -7.35 8.43
N GLU A 88 0.70 -7.35 9.68
CA GLU A 88 0.13 -8.53 10.33
C GLU A 88 -1.08 -9.08 9.55
N GLN A 89 -1.98 -8.21 9.07
CA GLN A 89 -3.12 -8.65 8.26
C GLN A 89 -2.69 -9.17 6.89
N TRP A 90 -1.71 -8.52 6.27
CA TRP A 90 -1.16 -8.99 5.00
C TRP A 90 -0.50 -10.36 5.13
N GLU A 91 0.28 -10.59 6.19
CA GLU A 91 0.98 -11.85 6.43
C GLU A 91 -0.01 -13.01 6.52
N LEU A 92 -1.11 -12.86 7.26
CA LEU A 92 -2.15 -13.89 7.35
C LEU A 92 -2.70 -14.31 5.97
N ILE A 93 -2.94 -13.34 5.09
CA ILE A 93 -3.49 -13.62 3.76
C ILE A 93 -2.41 -14.15 2.82
N PHE A 94 -1.21 -13.58 2.88
CA PHE A 94 -0.09 -13.99 2.05
C PHE A 94 0.30 -15.44 2.32
N GLU A 95 0.43 -15.82 3.60
CA GLU A 95 0.73 -17.19 4.01
C GLU A 95 -0.39 -18.15 3.60
N ALA A 96 -1.65 -17.78 3.78
CA ALA A 96 -2.78 -18.62 3.35
C ALA A 96 -2.78 -18.89 1.85
N VAL A 97 -2.54 -17.86 1.02
CA VAL A 97 -2.44 -18.02 -0.44
C VAL A 97 -1.20 -18.83 -0.83
N ARG A 98 -0.10 -18.68 -0.08
CA ARG A 98 1.14 -19.45 -0.31
C ARG A 98 0.97 -20.92 0.02
N ASP A 99 0.24 -21.26 1.07
CA ASP A 99 -0.07 -22.65 1.43
C ASP A 99 -0.88 -23.36 0.33
N GLU A 100 -1.73 -22.63 -0.39
CA GLU A 100 -2.49 -23.15 -1.54
C GLU A 100 -1.63 -23.42 -2.79
N LEU A 101 -0.49 -22.73 -2.93
CA LEU A 101 0.37 -22.81 -4.12
C LEU A 101 1.14 -24.13 -4.23
N GLY A 102 1.52 -24.73 -3.11
CA GLY A 102 2.39 -25.91 -3.07
C GLY A 102 3.82 -25.66 -3.59
N ASP A 103 4.76 -26.52 -3.21
CA ASP A 103 6.20 -26.28 -3.39
C ASP A 103 6.69 -26.26 -4.86
N GLN A 104 5.89 -26.79 -5.79
CA GLN A 104 6.22 -26.88 -7.22
C GLN A 104 5.26 -26.08 -8.11
N ALA A 105 4.65 -25.02 -7.57
CA ALA A 105 3.78 -24.14 -8.32
C ALA A 105 4.46 -23.63 -9.60
N ALA A 106 3.77 -23.74 -10.73
CA ALA A 106 4.19 -23.08 -11.96
C ALA A 106 4.12 -21.55 -11.81
N GLU A 107 4.93 -20.83 -12.60
CA GLU A 107 4.98 -19.35 -12.56
C GLU A 107 3.61 -18.69 -12.76
N ASP A 108 2.75 -19.25 -13.63
CA ASP A 108 1.40 -18.72 -13.84
C ASP A 108 0.52 -18.86 -12.58
N ALA A 109 0.69 -19.94 -11.81
CA ALA A 109 0.00 -20.11 -10.54
C ALA A 109 0.49 -19.08 -9.51
N LYS A 110 1.82 -18.86 -9.41
CA LYS A 110 2.40 -17.85 -8.52
C LYS A 110 1.93 -16.43 -8.85
N ARG A 111 1.78 -16.12 -10.14
CA ARG A 111 1.18 -14.85 -10.59
C ARG A 111 -0.29 -14.74 -10.23
N SER A 112 -1.06 -15.82 -10.38
CA SER A 112 -2.47 -15.82 -9.98
C SER A 112 -2.63 -15.59 -8.48
N ALA A 113 -1.80 -16.24 -7.67
CA ALA A 113 -1.71 -16.00 -6.24
C ALA A 113 -1.32 -14.55 -5.92
N ALA A 114 -0.36 -13.98 -6.65
CA ALA A 114 0.02 -12.58 -6.46
C ALA A 114 -1.15 -11.62 -6.68
N LEU A 115 -1.94 -11.87 -7.73
CA LEU A 115 -3.16 -11.09 -8.01
C LEU A 115 -4.25 -11.30 -6.96
N GLN A 116 -4.30 -12.46 -6.31
CA GLN A 116 -5.23 -12.75 -5.21
C GLN A 116 -4.88 -11.94 -3.96
N VAL A 117 -3.61 -11.92 -3.56
CA VAL A 117 -3.12 -11.08 -2.44
C VAL A 117 -3.37 -9.60 -2.74
N LEU A 118 -3.01 -9.14 -3.94
CA LEU A 118 -3.25 -7.76 -4.36
C LEU A 118 -4.75 -7.40 -4.36
N LYS A 119 -5.61 -8.30 -4.85
CA LYS A 119 -7.07 -8.08 -4.85
C LYS A 119 -7.62 -7.97 -3.43
N TRP A 120 -7.10 -8.75 -2.48
CA TRP A 120 -7.46 -8.60 -1.08
C TRP A 120 -7.05 -7.21 -0.55
N ALA A 121 -5.81 -6.78 -0.79
CA ALA A 121 -5.32 -5.47 -0.36
C ALA A 121 -6.13 -4.30 -0.96
N GLU A 122 -6.65 -4.45 -2.18
CA GLU A 122 -7.51 -3.48 -2.85
C GLU A 122 -8.95 -3.41 -2.29
N THR A 123 -9.39 -4.43 -1.54
CA THR A 123 -10.79 -4.58 -1.07
C THR A 123 -10.94 -4.48 0.44
N VAL A 124 -9.89 -4.76 1.20
CA VAL A 124 -9.91 -4.65 2.65
C VAL A 124 -9.92 -3.18 3.09
N LEU A 125 -10.64 -2.87 4.17
CA LEU A 125 -10.63 -1.56 4.82
C LEU A 125 -10.10 -1.73 6.25
N ILE A 126 -8.87 -1.26 6.48
CA ILE A 126 -8.22 -1.32 7.79
C ILE A 126 -7.91 0.13 8.17
N PRO A 127 -8.80 0.81 8.92
CA PRO A 127 -8.73 2.24 9.09
C PRO A 127 -7.77 2.63 10.23
N ILE A 128 -6.85 3.58 10.01
CA ILE A 128 -5.89 4.05 11.04
C ILE A 128 -6.58 4.54 12.32
N ARG A 129 -7.75 5.17 12.16
CA ARG A 129 -8.70 5.53 13.20
C ARG A 129 -10.10 5.13 12.73
N PRO A 130 -11.04 4.78 13.63
CA PRO A 130 -12.39 4.36 13.22
C PRO A 130 -13.14 5.37 12.33
N SER A 131 -12.79 6.66 12.42
CA SER A 131 -13.36 7.76 11.63
C SER A 131 -12.83 7.84 10.20
N VAL A 132 -11.66 7.26 9.90
CA VAL A 132 -11.03 7.33 8.57
C VAL A 132 -11.53 6.17 7.74
N THR A 133 -12.54 6.42 6.91
CA THR A 133 -13.24 5.37 6.15
C THR A 133 -12.84 5.31 4.69
N GLU A 134 -11.99 6.24 4.25
CA GLU A 134 -11.59 6.45 2.88
C GLU A 134 -10.63 5.33 2.43
N PRO A 135 -11.03 4.47 1.48
CA PRO A 135 -10.27 3.27 1.15
C PRO A 135 -8.86 3.54 0.63
N PHE A 136 -8.63 4.71 0.01
CA PHE A 136 -7.32 5.06 -0.52
C PHE A 136 -6.24 5.11 0.57
N ILE A 137 -6.60 5.39 1.82
CA ILE A 137 -5.65 5.37 2.94
C ILE A 137 -5.10 3.97 3.17
N THR A 138 -5.99 2.96 3.20
CA THR A 138 -5.57 1.56 3.38
C THR A 138 -4.81 1.06 2.16
N ARG A 139 -5.37 1.23 0.95
CA ARG A 139 -4.77 0.76 -0.31
C ARG A 139 -3.42 1.41 -0.58
N GLY A 140 -3.34 2.73 -0.43
CA GLY A 140 -2.10 3.47 -0.61
C GLY A 140 -1.05 3.12 0.45
N SER A 141 -1.45 2.91 1.71
CA SER A 141 -0.50 2.47 2.75
C SER A 141 0.08 1.08 2.48
N PHE A 142 -0.70 0.17 1.89
CA PHE A 142 -0.19 -1.10 1.40
C PHE A 142 0.84 -0.93 0.28
N HIS A 143 0.62 0.01 -0.65
CA HIS A 143 1.62 0.34 -1.67
C HIS A 143 2.87 0.99 -1.08
N MET A 144 2.74 1.86 -0.06
CA MET A 144 3.89 2.41 0.66
C MET A 144 4.72 1.31 1.34
N LEU A 145 4.07 0.37 2.02
CA LEU A 145 4.74 -0.77 2.63
C LEU A 145 5.39 -1.71 1.60
N ALA A 146 4.80 -1.82 0.40
CA ALA A 146 5.38 -2.57 -0.70
C ALA A 146 6.59 -1.85 -1.30
N ASP A 147 6.59 -0.52 -1.29
CA ASP A 147 7.74 0.28 -1.69
C ASP A 147 8.93 0.08 -0.74
N ASP A 148 8.64 0.02 0.57
CA ASP A 148 9.60 -0.26 1.65
C ASP A 148 10.03 -1.74 1.76
N LEU A 149 9.57 -2.61 0.85
CA LEU A 149 9.82 -4.07 0.87
C LEU A 149 9.33 -4.80 2.14
N ARG A 150 8.47 -4.17 2.94
CA ARG A 150 7.87 -4.75 4.15
C ARG A 150 6.73 -5.71 3.83
N VAL A 151 6.07 -5.49 2.69
CA VAL A 151 5.08 -6.42 2.13
C VAL A 151 5.36 -6.63 0.64
N GLY A 152 4.74 -7.66 0.06
CA GLY A 152 4.79 -7.87 -1.37
C GLY A 152 3.61 -8.66 -1.91
N TRP A 153 3.44 -8.63 -3.23
CA TRP A 153 2.31 -9.29 -3.87
C TRP A 153 2.66 -10.70 -4.32
N HIS A 154 3.83 -10.88 -4.92
CA HIS A 154 4.29 -12.17 -5.44
C HIS A 154 4.95 -13.02 -4.35
N PRO A 155 4.76 -14.35 -4.29
CA PRO A 155 5.42 -15.22 -3.31
C PRO A 155 6.93 -15.05 -3.24
N GLU A 156 7.55 -14.74 -4.38
CA GLU A 156 8.99 -14.57 -4.55
C GLU A 156 9.41 -13.10 -4.79
N PHE A 157 8.60 -12.13 -4.36
CA PHE A 157 8.81 -10.70 -4.67
C PHE A 157 10.22 -10.20 -4.32
N GLN A 158 10.76 -10.57 -3.16
CA GLN A 158 12.11 -10.14 -2.74
C GLN A 158 13.19 -10.62 -3.71
N GLN A 159 13.12 -11.88 -4.16
CA GLN A 159 14.10 -12.45 -5.07
C GLN A 159 13.99 -11.81 -6.47
N LEU A 160 12.75 -11.60 -6.94
CA LEU A 160 12.50 -11.01 -8.25
C LEU A 160 12.91 -9.54 -8.30
N LEU A 161 12.62 -8.76 -7.25
CA LEU A 161 13.05 -7.37 -7.14
C LEU A 161 14.57 -7.26 -7.03
N SER A 162 15.22 -8.12 -6.24
CA SER A 162 16.68 -8.14 -6.15
C SER A 162 17.34 -8.40 -7.51
N LYS A 163 16.81 -9.34 -8.30
CA LYS A 163 17.31 -9.63 -9.65
C LYS A 163 17.12 -8.43 -10.59
N LEU A 164 15.99 -7.74 -10.50
CA LEU A 164 15.66 -6.59 -11.34
C LEU A 164 16.55 -5.38 -11.02
N LEU A 165 16.74 -5.08 -9.73
CA LEU A 165 17.59 -3.97 -9.27
C LEU A 165 19.09 -4.21 -9.53
N ILE A 166 19.57 -5.45 -9.38
CA ILE A 166 20.96 -5.79 -9.71
C ILE A 166 21.20 -5.75 -11.22
N GLY A 167 20.22 -6.16 -12.04
CA GLY A 167 20.32 -6.12 -13.50
C GLY A 167 20.46 -4.69 -14.05
N GLU A 168 19.81 -3.72 -13.43
CA GLU A 168 19.88 -2.29 -13.81
C GLU A 168 21.20 -1.61 -13.44
N THR A 169 22.00 -2.21 -12.54
CA THR A 169 23.28 -1.61 -12.09
C THR A 169 24.46 -2.03 -12.96
N VAL A 170 24.27 -2.96 -13.90
CA VAL A 170 25.34 -3.57 -14.72
C VAL A 170 25.27 -3.17 -16.20
N GLU A 171 24.36 -2.27 -16.59
CA GLU A 171 24.28 -1.70 -17.95
C GLU A 171 24.78 -0.24 -18.03
#